data_AF-A0A1X7F1B5-F1
#
_entry.id   AF-A0A1X7F1B5-F1
#
_cell.length_a   1.000
_cell.length_b   1.000
_cell.length_c   1.000
_cell.angle_alpha   90.00
_cell.angle_beta   90.00
_cell.angle_gamma   90.00
#
_symmetry.space_group_name_H-M   'P 1'
#
loop_
_entity.id
_entity.type
_entity.pdbx_description
1 polymer ?
#
loop_
_entity_poly.entity_id
_entity_poly.type
_entity_poly.pdbx_seq_one_letter_code
_entity_poly.pdbx_strand_id
1 'polypeptide(L)' 'MKQVVNIHKKTEYTNRLAVLRMELDYELATLYEAMIEENEEQKLKSKQKLEELRQELLKYSEKKQ' A
#
# COMPACT_ATOMS: atom_id res chain seq x y z
N MET A 1 15.35 29.10 -5.38
CA MET A 1 14.24 28.22 -5.82
C MET A 1 14.55 26.70 -5.78
N LYS A 2 15.67 26.21 -5.23
CA LYS A 2 15.96 24.76 -5.14
C LYS A 2 15.45 24.07 -3.86
N GLN A 3 15.31 24.78 -2.75
CA GLN A 3 14.87 24.18 -1.48
C GLN A 3 13.38 23.85 -1.44
N VAL A 4 12.54 24.66 -2.07
CA VAL A 4 11.07 24.51 -2.00
C VAL A 4 10.59 23.22 -2.68
N VAL A 5 11.22 22.82 -3.78
CA VAL A 5 10.84 21.62 -4.54
C VAL A 5 11.09 20.33 -3.76
N ASN A 6 12.14 20.29 -2.94
CA ASN A 6 12.45 19.10 -2.13
C ASN A 6 11.46 18.90 -0.97
N ILE A 7 10.87 19.96 -0.44
CA ILE A 7 9.86 19.88 0.63
C ILE A 7 8.57 19.25 0.09
N HIS A 8 8.11 19.69 -1.08
CA HIS A 8 6.89 19.18 -1.71
C HIS A 8 6.99 17.68 -2.02
N LYS A 9 8.12 17.22 -2.60
CA LYS A 9 8.34 15.80 -2.88
C LYS A 9 8.34 14.92 -1.63
N LYS A 10 8.86 15.43 -0.51
CA LYS A 10 8.87 14.72 0.76
C LYS A 10 7.46 14.57 1.34
N THR A 11 6.64 15.62 1.24
CA THR A 11 5.24 15.60 1.69
C THR A 11 4.38 14.67 0.84
N GLU A 12 4.53 14.69 -0.49
CA GLU A 12 3.83 13.77 -1.39
C GLU A 12 4.20 12.31 -1.10
N TYR A 13 5.50 12.03 -0.87
CA TYR A 13 5.99 10.71 -0.50
C TYR A 13 5.37 10.23 0.83
N THR A 14 5.32 11.09 1.85
CA THR A 14 4.68 10.74 3.14
C THR A 14 3.18 10.50 3.00
N ASN A 15 2.50 11.27 2.15
CA ASN A 15 1.08 11.12 1.90
C ASN A 15 0.80 9.80 1.18
N ARG A 16 1.56 9.45 0.13
CA ARG A 16 1.38 8.17 -0.56
C ARG A 16 1.66 6.99 0.35
N LEU A 17 2.67 7.07 1.22
CA LEU A 17 2.96 6.02 2.20
C LEU A 17 1.82 5.82 3.21
N ALA A 18 1.18 6.91 3.64
CA ALA A 18 0.00 6.84 4.51
C ALA A 18 -1.19 6.19 3.79
N VAL A 19 -1.46 6.58 2.54
CA VAL A 19 -2.53 5.99 1.72
C VAL A 19 -2.26 4.50 1.46
N LEU A 20 -1.02 4.12 1.10
CA LEU A 20 -0.62 2.73 0.90
C LEU A 20 -0.86 1.86 2.15
N ARG A 21 -0.59 2.40 3.35
CA ARG A 21 -0.89 1.69 4.60
C ARG A 21 -2.38 1.48 4.78
N MET A 22 -3.19 2.51 4.51
CA MET A 22 -4.66 2.40 4.57
C MET A 22 -5.21 1.39 3.54
N GLU A 23 -4.69 1.40 2.32
CA GLU A 23 -5.04 0.43 1.26
C GLU A 23 -4.70 -0.99 1.69
N LEU A 24 -3.55 -1.19 2.34
CA LEU A 24 -3.11 -2.49 2.85
C LEU A 24 -3.98 -2.97 4.02
N ASP A 25 -4.30 -2.11 4.97
CA ASP A 25 -5.19 -2.42 6.10
C ASP A 25 -6.59 -2.82 5.59
N TYR A 26 -7.10 -2.10 4.59
CA TYR A 26 -8.39 -2.42 3.95
C TYR A 26 -8.37 -3.78 3.25
N GLU A 27 -7.33 -4.07 2.46
CA GLU A 27 -7.25 -5.33 1.73
C GLU A 27 -7.02 -6.52 2.67
N LEU A 28 -6.32 -6.33 3.80
CA LEU A 28 -6.20 -7.35 4.84
C LEU A 28 -7.55 -7.63 5.52
N ALA A 29 -8.36 -6.61 5.81
CA ALA A 29 -9.71 -6.79 6.32
C ALA A 29 -10.59 -7.56 5.31
N THR A 30 -10.50 -7.20 4.03
CA THR A 30 -11.22 -7.90 2.95
C THR A 30 -10.79 -9.37 2.85
N LEU A 31 -9.49 -9.66 2.96
CA LEU A 31 -8.98 -11.03 2.98
C LEU A 31 -9.49 -11.81 4.19
N TYR A 32 -9.54 -11.18 5.37
CA TYR A 32 -10.06 -11.80 6.59
C TYR A 32 -11.54 -12.20 6.44
N GLU A 33 -12.37 -11.30 5.90
CA GLU A 33 -13.78 -11.59 5.59
C GLU A 33 -13.90 -12.74 4.58
N ALA A 34 -13.13 -12.70 3.48
CA ALA A 34 -13.12 -13.76 2.49
C ALA A 34 -12.67 -15.12 3.05
N MET A 35 -11.79 -15.12 4.05
CA MET A 35 -11.38 -16.32 4.77
C MET A 35 -12.52 -16.88 5.63
N ILE A 36 -13.29 -16.02 6.31
CA ILE A 36 -14.45 -16.44 7.09
C ILE A 36 -15.57 -16.98 6.19
N GLU A 37 -15.84 -16.33 5.08
CA GLU A 37 -16.88 -16.73 4.12
C GLU A 37 -16.45 -17.91 3.22
N GLU A 38 -15.25 -18.44 3.43
CA GLU A 38 -14.63 -19.47 2.60
C GLU A 38 -14.56 -19.14 1.09
N ASN A 39 -14.68 -17.87 0.72
CA ASN A 39 -14.69 -17.40 -0.66
C ASN A 39 -13.27 -17.46 -1.27
N GLU A 40 -12.94 -18.56 -1.95
CA GLU A 40 -11.62 -18.79 -2.55
C GLU A 40 -11.26 -17.80 -3.66
N GLU A 41 -12.24 -17.35 -4.45
CA GLU A 41 -12.00 -16.36 -5.50
C GLU A 41 -11.58 -15.02 -4.90
N GLN A 42 -12.30 -14.57 -3.87
CA GLN A 42 -11.98 -13.32 -3.18
C GLN A 42 -10.65 -13.42 -2.42
N LYS A 43 -10.38 -14.56 -1.77
CA LYS A 43 -9.08 -14.84 -1.13
C LYS A 43 -7.92 -14.70 -2.13
N LEU A 44 -8.06 -15.26 -3.34
CA LEU A 44 -7.03 -15.17 -4.37
C LEU A 44 -6.82 -13.72 -4.84
N LYS A 45 -7.91 -13.00 -5.14
CA LYS A 45 -7.87 -11.59 -5.56
C LYS A 45 -7.22 -10.70 -4.50
N SER A 46 -7.62 -10.84 -3.24
CA SER A 46 -7.06 -10.06 -2.15
C SER A 46 -5.57 -10.34 -1.93
N LYS A 47 -5.13 -11.60 -2.04
CA LYS A 47 -3.71 -11.95 -1.97
C LYS A 47 -2.89 -11.35 -3.12
N GLN A 48 -3.42 -11.36 -4.34
CA GLN A 48 -2.75 -10.73 -5.50
C GLN A 48 -2.58 -9.23 -5.27
N LYS A 49 -3.63 -8.56 -4.80
CA LYS A 49 -3.63 -7.13 -4.54
C LYS A 49 -2.70 -6.73 -3.38
N LEU A 50 -2.65 -7.54 -2.33
CA LEU A 50 -1.69 -7.37 -1.23
C LEU A 50 -0.24 -7.47 -1.72
N GLU A 51 0.06 -8.37 -2.66
CA GLU A 51 1.41 -8.46 -3.23
C GLU A 51 1.76 -7.22 -4.06
N GLU A 52 0.82 -6.69 -4.85
CA GLU A 52 1.03 -5.43 -5.59
C GLU A 52 1.31 -4.26 -4.63
N LEU A 53 0.50 -4.12 -3.57
CA LEU A 53 0.69 -3.10 -2.54
C LEU A 53 2.04 -3.26 -1.81
N ARG A 54 2.47 -4.50 -1.55
CA ARG A 54 3.77 -4.80 -0.95
C ARG A 54 4.92 -4.36 -1.85
N GLN A 55 4.85 -4.66 -3.15
CA GLN A 55 5.86 -4.25 -4.12
C GLN A 55 5.93 -2.72 -4.23
N GLU A 56 4.79 -2.03 -4.19
CA GLU A 56 4.77 -0.58 -4.15
C GLU A 56 5.41 -0.05 -2.86
N LEU A 57 5.03 -0.57 -1.69
CA LEU A 57 5.62 -0.20 -0.40
C LEU A 57 7.15 -0.36 -0.37
N LEU A 58 7.68 -1.45 -0.93
CA LEU A 58 9.12 -1.68 -1.05
C LEU A 58 9.80 -0.59 -1.88
N LYS A 59 9.25 -0.27 -3.06
CA LYS A 59 9.78 0.81 -3.94
C LYS A 59 9.82 2.17 -3.25
N TYR A 60 8.84 2.48 -2.42
CA TYR A 60 8.88 3.69 -1.62
C TYR A 60 9.97 3.55 -0.56
N SER A 61 9.95 2.48 0.25
CA SER A 61 10.91 2.29 1.36
C SER A 61 12.38 2.36 0.95
N GLU A 62 12.74 1.88 -0.24
CA GLU A 62 14.10 1.91 -0.79
C GLU A 62 14.53 3.32 -1.25
N LYS A 63 13.60 4.17 -1.71
CA LYS A 63 13.90 5.57 -2.12
C LYS A 63 14.22 6.50 -0.95
N LYS A 64 14.18 6.00 0.29
CA LYS A 64 14.50 6.76 1.50
C LYS A 64 16.01 6.73 1.84
N GLN A 65 16.82 5.89 1.15
CA GLN A 65 18.28 5.84 1.28
C GLN A 65 19.00 6.76 0.30
#